data_AF-A0A839ND15-F1
#
_entry.id   AF-A0A839ND15-F1
#
_cell.length_a   1.000
_cell.length_b   1.000
_cell.length_c   1.000
_cell.angle_alpha   90.00
_cell.angle_beta   90.00
_cell.angle_gamma   90.00
#
_symmetry.space_group_name_H-M   'P 1'
#
loop_
_entity.id
_entity.type
_entity.pdbx_description
1 polymer ?
#
loop_
_entity_poly.entity_id
_entity_poly.type
_entity_poly.pdbx_seq_one_letter_code
_entity_poly.pdbx_strand_id
1 'polypeptide(L)'
;MIEGQSAGVEQLFTSDFNQKVHASEDKTNSRSEVISLLKKQKGEQLNCKTITTIVDESDDYMVAKVTQQFEGFNKADLITLVNDGDNWKISQSINFYK
;
A
#
# COMPACT_ATOMS: atom_id res chain seq x y z
N MET A 1 10.80 13.11 5.05
CA MET A 1 9.75 13.37 4.05
C MET A 1 9.83 12.31 2.98
N ILE A 2 8.68 11.81 2.52
CA ILE A 2 8.59 10.77 1.48
C ILE A 2 8.00 11.42 0.24
N GLU A 3 8.68 11.29 -0.90
CA GLU A 3 8.23 11.80 -2.18
C GLU A 3 7.38 10.76 -2.90
N GLY A 4 6.29 11.19 -3.54
CA GLY A 4 5.50 10.34 -4.42
C GLY A 4 6.27 9.99 -5.69
N GLN A 5 6.87 8.79 -5.72
CA GLN A 5 7.44 8.21 -6.94
C GLN A 5 6.35 7.40 -7.67
N SER A 6 6.10 7.74 -8.93
CA SER A 6 5.09 7.06 -9.75
C SER A 6 5.69 6.11 -10.80
N ALA A 7 7.02 6.10 -10.98
CA ALA A 7 7.68 5.19 -11.90
C ALA A 7 7.44 3.73 -11.48
N GLY A 8 6.94 2.90 -12.40
CA GLY A 8 6.72 1.47 -12.17
C GLY A 8 5.52 1.12 -11.29
N VAL A 9 4.66 2.09 -10.93
CA VAL A 9 3.52 1.86 -10.03
C VAL A 9 2.54 0.81 -10.55
N GLU A 10 2.43 0.65 -11.87
CA GLU A 10 1.59 -0.36 -12.50
C GLU A 10 2.09 -1.79 -12.25
N GLN A 11 3.38 -1.96 -11.98
CA GLN A 11 4.01 -3.28 -11.80
C GLN A 11 3.90 -3.78 -10.36
N LEU A 12 3.54 -2.91 -9.41
CA LEU A 12 3.49 -3.22 -7.98
C LEU A 12 2.31 -4.12 -7.57
N PHE A 13 1.28 -4.23 -8.40
CA PHE A 13 0.01 -4.87 -8.04
C PHE A 13 -0.30 -6.05 -8.95
N THR A 14 -0.82 -7.13 -8.39
CA THR A 14 -1.38 -8.25 -9.17
C THR A 14 -2.59 -7.78 -9.99
N SER A 15 -2.99 -8.50 -11.03
CA SER A 15 -4.10 -8.10 -11.89
C SER A 15 -5.45 -8.01 -11.16
N ASP A 16 -5.63 -8.81 -10.12
CA ASP A 16 -6.83 -8.95 -9.29
C ASP A 16 -6.76 -8.12 -7.98
N PHE A 17 -5.74 -7.27 -7.83
CA PHE A 17 -5.57 -6.46 -6.64
C PHE A 17 -6.80 -5.61 -6.29
N ASN A 18 -7.10 -5.56 -4.99
CA ASN A 18 -8.07 -4.63 -4.41
C ASN A 18 -7.52 -4.01 -3.12
N GLN A 19 -7.97 -2.79 -2.85
CA GLN A 19 -7.71 -2.10 -1.60
C GLN A 19 -9.02 -1.84 -0.87
N LYS A 20 -9.09 -2.24 0.40
CA LYS A 20 -10.15 -1.81 1.32
C LYS A 20 -9.64 -0.65 2.14
N VAL A 21 -10.44 0.40 2.29
CA VAL A 21 -10.17 1.55 3.15
C VAL A 21 -11.25 1.60 4.21
N HIS A 22 -10.83 1.42 5.46
CA HIS A 22 -11.66 1.56 6.64
C HIS A 22 -11.39 2.93 7.27
N ALA A 23 -12.26 3.89 7.00
CA ALA A 23 -12.21 5.25 7.50
C ALA A 23 -13.58 5.63 8.10
N SER A 24 -14.08 6.84 7.86
CA SER A 24 -15.44 7.22 8.24
C SER A 24 -16.51 6.41 7.49
N GLU A 25 -16.22 6.03 6.25
CA GLU A 25 -17.02 5.14 5.42
C GLU A 25 -16.11 4.08 4.80
N ASP A 26 -16.61 2.84 4.72
CA ASP A 26 -15.89 1.76 4.07
C ASP A 26 -15.91 1.92 2.55
N LYS A 27 -14.72 1.89 1.96
CA LYS A 27 -14.56 1.93 0.50
C LYS A 27 -13.68 0.80 0.02
N THR A 28 -14.06 0.17 -1.09
CA THR A 28 -13.15 -0.71 -1.84
C THR A 28 -12.73 0.00 -3.12
N ASN A 29 -11.43 0.13 -3.34
CA ASN A 29 -10.84 0.64 -4.57
C ASN A 29 -10.30 -0.53 -5.41
N SER A 30 -10.54 -0.45 -6.72
CA SER A 30 -9.91 -1.31 -7.71
C SER A 30 -8.43 -0.94 -7.91
N ARG A 31 -7.68 -1.84 -8.55
CA ARG A 31 -6.30 -1.59 -8.98
C ARG A 31 -6.12 -0.31 -9.78
N SER A 32 -6.99 -0.03 -10.75
CA SER A 32 -6.87 1.15 -11.61
C SER A 32 -7.10 2.45 -10.84
N GLU A 33 -8.02 2.47 -9.87
CA GLU A 33 -8.27 3.62 -9.01
C GLU A 33 -7.07 3.91 -8.10
N VAL A 34 -6.46 2.88 -7.50
CA VAL A 34 -5.27 3.04 -6.66
C VAL A 34 -4.08 3.51 -7.48
N ILE A 35 -3.83 2.92 -8.65
CA ILE A 35 -2.77 3.38 -9.56
C ILE A 35 -2.99 4.84 -9.96
N SER A 36 -4.22 5.22 -10.30
CA SER A 36 -4.58 6.59 -10.65
C SER A 36 -4.31 7.56 -9.49
N LEU A 37 -4.66 7.17 -8.26
CA LEU A 37 -4.38 7.97 -7.06
C LEU A 37 -2.88 8.16 -6.83
N LEU A 38 -2.08 7.09 -6.90
CA LEU A 38 -0.64 7.14 -6.67
C LEU A 38 0.08 7.96 -7.74
N LYS A 39 -0.34 7.88 -9.01
CA LYS A 39 0.19 8.73 -10.09
C LYS A 39 -0.06 10.21 -9.85
N LYS A 40 -1.21 10.57 -9.27
CA LYS A 40 -1.54 11.97 -8.93
C LYS A 40 -0.69 12.52 -7.78
N GLN A 41 -0.09 11.66 -6.96
CA GLN A 41 0.81 12.05 -5.88
C GLN A 41 2.24 12.32 -6.35
N LYS A 42 2.53 12.23 -7.66
CA LYS A 42 3.89 12.40 -8.17
C LYS A 42 4.48 13.76 -7.76
N GLY A 43 5.61 13.73 -7.05
CA GLY A 43 6.28 14.94 -6.56
C GLY A 43 5.68 15.55 -5.29
N GLU A 44 4.55 15.03 -4.79
CA GLU A 44 4.02 15.40 -3.49
C GLU A 44 4.92 14.87 -2.37
N GLN A 45 5.08 15.65 -1.31
CA GLN A 45 5.88 15.29 -0.16
C GLN A 45 4.99 15.05 1.06
N LEU A 46 5.02 13.82 1.57
CA LEU A 46 4.35 13.47 2.81
C LEU A 46 5.31 13.65 3.98
N ASN A 47 4.92 14.51 4.91
CA ASN A 47 5.60 14.67 6.20
C ASN A 47 5.15 13.58 7.17
N CYS A 48 5.58 12.35 6.92
CA CYS A 48 5.36 11.23 7.82
C CYS A 48 6.62 10.38 7.98
N LYS A 49 6.64 9.58 9.04
CA LYS A 49 7.59 8.48 9.21
C LYS A 49 6.92 7.19 8.76
N THR A 50 7.59 6.41 7.91
CA THR A 50 7.12 5.07 7.53
C THR A 50 7.81 4.02 8.37
N ILE A 51 7.02 3.09 8.91
CA ILE A 51 7.46 1.92 9.66
C ILE A 51 6.87 0.71 8.97
N THR A 52 7.70 -0.24 8.57
CA THR A 52 7.27 -1.52 8.01
C THR A 52 7.56 -2.63 8.99
N THR A 53 6.60 -3.52 9.20
CA THR A 53 6.74 -4.70 10.04
C THR A 53 6.26 -5.91 9.25
N ILE A 54 7.13 -6.89 9.04
CA ILE A 54 6.74 -8.19 8.50
C ILE A 54 5.95 -8.91 9.58
N VAL A 55 4.74 -9.35 9.23
CA VAL A 55 3.83 -10.08 10.12
C VAL A 55 4.05 -11.58 9.95
N ASP A 56 4.20 -12.03 8.71
CA ASP A 56 4.48 -13.41 8.35
C ASP A 56 5.14 -13.45 6.97
N GLU A 57 5.97 -14.46 6.72
CA GLU A 57 6.67 -14.66 5.45
C GLU A 57 6.87 -16.14 5.11
N SER A 58 6.77 -16.45 3.83
CA SER A 58 7.10 -17.74 3.22
C SER A 58 7.71 -17.51 1.84
N ASP A 59 8.06 -18.60 1.15
CA ASP A 59 8.66 -18.53 -0.19
C ASP A 59 7.75 -17.86 -1.22
N ASP A 60 6.43 -18.05 -1.07
CA ASP A 60 5.42 -17.61 -2.05
C ASP A 60 4.58 -16.42 -1.57
N TYR A 61 4.53 -16.15 -0.27
CA TYR A 61 3.64 -15.14 0.32
C TYR A 61 4.32 -14.34 1.43
N MET A 62 3.93 -13.08 1.57
CA MET A 62 4.33 -12.25 2.70
C MET A 62 3.15 -11.39 3.15
N VAL A 63 2.98 -11.24 4.45
CA VAL A 63 2.06 -10.27 5.03
C VAL A 63 2.89 -9.23 5.77
N ALA A 64 2.69 -7.97 5.43
CA ALA A 64 3.38 -6.87 6.07
C ALA A 64 2.40 -5.78 6.51
N LYS A 65 2.72 -5.13 7.62
CA LYS A 65 2.05 -3.93 8.08
C LYS A 65 2.93 -2.72 7.83
N VAL A 66 2.44 -1.79 7.02
CA VAL A 66 3.06 -0.49 6.78
C VAL A 66 2.32 0.56 7.58
N THR A 67 3.01 1.32 8.42
CA THR A 67 2.44 2.41 9.22
C THR A 67 3.09 3.72 8.84
N GLN A 68 2.28 4.67 8.37
CA GLN A 68 2.64 6.05 8.11
C GLN A 68 2.21 6.90 9.33
N GLN A 69 3.20 7.38 10.08
CA GLN A 69 3.01 8.18 11.29
C GLN A 69 3.11 9.67 10.96
N PHE A 70 1.98 10.38 11.11
CA PHE A 70 1.88 11.84 10.99
C PHE A 70 1.84 12.46 12.40
N GLU A 71 1.96 13.78 12.49
CA GLU A 71 1.98 14.50 13.78
C GLU A 71 0.71 14.29 14.62
N GLY A 72 -0.45 14.10 13.99
CA GLY A 72 -1.73 13.98 14.68
C GLY A 72 -2.49 12.66 14.50
N PHE A 73 -2.02 11.76 13.64
CA PHE A 73 -2.69 10.48 13.37
C PHE A 73 -1.75 9.46 12.75
N ASN A 74 -2.16 8.20 12.75
CA ASN A 74 -1.47 7.13 12.02
C ASN A 74 -2.37 6.57 10.92
N LYS A 75 -1.78 6.33 9.76
CA LYS A 75 -2.40 5.52 8.72
C LYS A 75 -1.65 4.20 8.65
N ALA A 76 -2.35 3.08 8.73
CA ALA A 76 -1.78 1.77 8.58
C ALA A 76 -2.35 1.07 7.35
N ASP A 77 -1.54 0.22 6.74
CA ASP A 77 -1.89 -0.63 5.61
C ASP A 77 -1.40 -2.04 5.92
N LEU A 78 -2.32 -3.00 5.97
CA LEU A 78 -2.00 -4.42 6.02
C LEU A 78 -2.00 -4.94 4.60
N ILE A 79 -0.81 -5.25 4.07
CA ILE A 79 -0.61 -5.69 2.70
C ILE A 79 -0.26 -7.17 2.66
N THR A 80 -0.83 -7.85 1.67
CA THR A 80 -0.43 -9.21 1.28
C THR A 80 0.34 -9.12 -0.03
N LEU A 81 1.54 -9.68 -0.05
CA LEU A 81 2.36 -9.82 -1.23
C LEU A 81 2.40 -11.28 -1.69
N VAL A 82 2.52 -11.47 -3.00
CA VAL A 82 2.69 -12.76 -3.65
C VAL A 82 3.97 -12.73 -4.48
N ASN A 83 4.71 -13.84 -4.46
CA ASN A 83 5.89 -14.03 -5.29
C ASN A 83 5.46 -14.51 -6.69
N ASP A 84 5.67 -13.67 -7.71
CA ASP A 84 5.39 -13.99 -9.11
C ASP A 84 6.70 -14.15 -9.88
N GLY A 85 7.36 -15.30 -9.67
CA GLY A 85 8.64 -15.64 -10.31
C GLY A 85 9.75 -14.64 -9.97
N ASP A 86 10.04 -14.49 -8.66
CA ASP A 86 10.96 -13.53 -8.05
C ASP A 86 10.52 -12.05 -8.14
N ASN A 87 9.31 -11.79 -8.65
CA ASN A 87 8.70 -10.46 -8.66
C ASN A 87 7.59 -10.37 -7.63
N TRP A 88 7.89 -9.77 -6.48
CA TRP A 88 6.87 -9.55 -5.45
C TRP A 88 5.86 -8.49 -5.85
N LYS A 89 4.58 -8.84 -5.78
CA LYS A 89 3.45 -7.96 -6.09
C LYS A 89 2.45 -7.95 -4.96
N ILE A 90 1.82 -6.81 -4.74
CA ILE A 90 0.75 -6.66 -3.75
C ILE A 90 -0.54 -7.22 -4.34
N SER A 91 -1.12 -8.21 -3.68
CA SER A 91 -2.41 -8.79 -4.06
C SER A 91 -3.58 -8.16 -3.30
N GLN A 92 -3.35 -7.70 -2.06
CA GLN A 92 -4.39 -7.09 -1.23
C GLN A 92 -3.81 -6.01 -0.33
N SER A 93 -4.64 -5.01 -0.03
CA SER A 93 -4.35 -3.92 0.92
C SER A 93 -5.58 -3.64 1.77
N ILE A 94 -5.40 -3.56 3.08
CA ILE A 94 -6.43 -3.09 4.02
C ILE A 94 -5.87 -1.88 4.75
N ASN A 95 -6.34 -0.72 4.34
CA ASN A 95 -5.97 0.56 4.89
C ASN A 95 -6.90 0.99 6.02
N PHE A 96 -6.35 1.47 7.13
CA PHE A 96 -7.13 1.96 8.26
C PHE A 96 -6.38 3.07 9.01
N TYR A 97 -7.15 3.91 9.71
CA TYR A 97 -6.62 5.05 10.47
C TYR A 97 -6.71 4.77 11.98
N LYS A 98 -5.75 5.29 12.74
CA LYS A 98 -5.68 5.19 14.20
C LYS A 98 -5.29 6.52 14.83
#